data_AF-A0A7R9TCY9-F1
#
_entry.id   AF-A0A7R9TCY9-F1
#
_cell.length_a   1.000
_cell.length_b   1.000
_cell.length_c   1.000
_cell.angle_alpha   90.00
_cell.angle_beta   90.00
_cell.angle_gamma   90.00
#
_symmetry.space_group_name_H-M   'P 1'
#
loop_
_entity.id
_entity.type
_entity.pdbx_description
1 polymer ?
#
loop_
_entity_poly.entity_id
_entity_poly.type
_entity_poly.pdbx_seq_one_letter_code
_entity_poly.pdbx_strand_id
1 'polypeptide(L)'
;GSREATIIKDNCPERTLEQLQAWRDPARSLDELVAGSGGVPECTQVWAKPLSDGSAALVLINWSGPSTVVECDDACVRAAGVDAGTVSAYDLWEHRDLGVMDTVKVPVGADGASAMVRVSSAAGVARFAQGAVPRGALSAAVR
;
A
#
# COMPACT_ATOMS: atom_id res chain seq x y z
N GLY A 1 -4.09 3.69 -18.89
CA GLY A 1 -5.01 4.24 -17.89
C GLY A 1 -4.22 4.52 -16.63
N SER A 2 -4.53 5.62 -15.94
CA SER A 2 -3.85 6.24 -14.78
C SER A 2 -2.60 5.53 -14.21
N ARG A 3 -1.45 6.22 -14.22
CA ARG A 3 -0.12 5.71 -13.82
C ARG A 3 0.27 5.99 -12.36
N GLU A 4 -0.64 6.62 -11.61
CA GLU A 4 -0.37 7.15 -10.28
C GLU A 4 -1.03 6.30 -9.20
N ALA A 5 -0.43 6.29 -8.02
CA ALA A 5 -1.04 5.66 -6.86
C ALA A 5 -2.24 6.50 -6.38
N THR A 6 -3.30 5.85 -5.92
CA THR A 6 -4.49 6.49 -5.37
C THR A 6 -4.70 6.08 -3.92
N ILE A 7 -5.24 6.98 -3.09
CA ILE A 7 -5.71 6.63 -1.75
C ILE A 7 -6.92 5.70 -1.92
N ILE A 8 -6.88 4.53 -1.28
CA ILE A 8 -7.93 3.51 -1.34
C ILE A 8 -8.57 3.21 0.02
N LYS A 9 -7.92 3.64 1.10
CA LYS A 9 -8.43 3.57 2.47
C LYS A 9 -7.74 4.65 3.28
N ASP A 10 -8.51 5.38 4.08
CA ASP A 10 -7.98 6.29 5.08
C ASP A 10 -8.99 6.49 6.21
N ASN A 11 -8.50 6.98 7.34
CA ASN A 11 -9.32 7.50 8.43
C ASN A 11 -8.95 8.96 8.73
N CYS A 12 -8.50 9.69 7.71
CA CYS A 12 -8.08 11.07 7.88
C CYS A 12 -9.31 11.97 7.93
N PRO A 13 -9.37 12.93 8.87
CA PRO A 13 -10.45 13.89 8.88
C PRO A 13 -10.44 14.72 7.60
N GLU A 14 -11.63 14.96 7.05
CA GLU A 14 -11.76 15.89 5.94
C GLU A 14 -11.25 17.28 6.34
N ARG A 15 -10.49 17.92 5.45
CA ARG A 15 -10.11 19.31 5.65
C ARG A 15 -11.32 20.21 5.38
N THR A 16 -11.53 21.20 6.24
CA THR A 16 -12.58 22.19 6.02
C THR A 16 -12.26 23.05 4.80
N LEU A 17 -13.29 23.63 4.18
CA LEU A 17 -13.10 24.57 3.06
C LEU A 17 -12.22 25.75 3.46
N GLU A 18 -12.36 26.24 4.68
CA GLU A 18 -11.52 27.30 5.25
C GLU A 18 -10.05 26.89 5.31
N GLN A 19 -9.77 25.67 5.79
CA GLN A 19 -8.42 25.11 5.77
C GLN A 19 -7.91 25.01 4.33
N LEU A 20 -8.69 24.46 3.40
CA LEU A 20 -8.28 24.33 1.98
C LEU A 20 -8.03 25.69 1.30
N GLN A 21 -8.82 26.70 1.62
CA GLN A 21 -8.65 28.07 1.10
C GLN A 21 -7.39 28.72 1.66
N ALA A 22 -7.10 28.52 2.95
CA ALA A 22 -5.87 28.99 3.56
C ALA A 22 -4.62 28.48 2.84
N TRP A 23 -4.60 27.22 2.39
CA TRP A 23 -3.49 26.64 1.61
C TRP A 23 -3.32 27.22 0.20
N ARG A 24 -4.33 27.90 -0.35
CA ARG A 24 -4.32 28.44 -1.71
C ARG A 24 -4.00 29.93 -1.77
N ASP A 25 -3.94 30.62 -0.63
CA ASP A 25 -3.65 32.05 -0.58
C ASP A 25 -2.15 32.30 -0.81
N PRO A 26 -1.76 32.87 -1.97
CA PRO A 26 -0.35 33.13 -2.27
C PRO A 26 0.26 34.25 -1.43
N ALA A 27 -0.55 35.01 -0.68
CA ALA A 27 -0.08 36.07 0.20
C ALA A 27 0.39 35.55 1.57
N ARG A 28 0.06 34.30 1.94
CA ARG A 28 0.47 33.72 3.22
C ARG A 28 1.89 33.21 3.18
N SER A 29 2.66 33.51 4.22
CA SER A 29 3.99 32.95 4.39
C SER A 29 3.93 31.45 4.75
N LEU A 30 5.02 30.73 4.52
CA LEU A 30 5.13 29.33 4.93
C LEU A 30 4.86 29.14 6.44
N ASP A 31 5.36 30.06 7.27
CA ASP A 31 5.21 30.02 8.73
C ASP A 31 3.74 30.20 9.15
N GLU A 32 3.02 31.08 8.47
CA GLU A 32 1.58 31.28 8.69
C GLU A 32 0.77 30.05 8.25
N LEU A 33 1.13 29.43 7.12
CA LEU A 33 0.49 28.20 6.65
C LEU A 33 0.72 27.05 7.64
N VAL A 34 1.94 26.89 8.15
CA VAL A 34 2.26 25.86 9.15
C VAL A 34 1.49 26.12 10.44
N ALA A 35 1.53 27.34 10.99
CA ALA A 35 0.83 27.70 12.22
C ALA A 35 -0.70 27.58 12.10
N GLY A 36 -1.27 27.86 10.93
CA GLY A 36 -2.71 27.78 10.67
C GLY A 36 -3.19 26.42 10.16
N SER A 37 -2.29 25.49 9.81
CA SER A 37 -2.66 24.20 9.22
C SER A 37 -3.29 23.22 10.23
N GLY A 38 -3.09 23.44 11.53
CA GLY A 38 -3.43 22.46 12.55
C GLY A 38 -2.54 21.21 12.52
N GLY A 39 -1.47 21.21 11.72
CA GLY A 39 -0.59 20.06 11.51
C GLY A 39 -1.13 19.05 10.49
N VAL A 40 -0.40 17.95 10.30
CA VAL A 40 -0.95 16.77 9.63
C VAL A 40 -1.87 16.08 10.65
N PRO A 41 -3.14 15.79 10.32
CA PRO A 41 -4.03 15.14 11.25
C PRO A 41 -3.53 13.73 11.60
N GLU A 42 -3.71 13.33 12.85
CA GLU A 42 -3.39 11.97 13.26
C GLU A 42 -4.33 10.98 12.57
N CYS A 43 -3.81 10.26 11.60
CA CYS A 43 -4.55 9.27 10.84
C CYS A 43 -3.60 8.31 10.12
N THR A 44 -4.19 7.35 9.42
CA THR A 44 -3.51 6.36 8.59
C THR A 44 -4.09 6.39 7.19
N GLN A 45 -3.26 6.09 6.20
CA GLN A 45 -3.67 6.00 4.81
C GLN A 45 -3.09 4.76 4.16
N VAL A 46 -3.83 4.20 3.20
CA VAL A 46 -3.35 3.18 2.29
C VAL A 46 -3.50 3.71 0.88
N TRP A 47 -2.37 3.79 0.19
CA TRP A 47 -2.29 4.15 -1.22
C TRP A 47 -2.04 2.88 -2.01
N ALA A 48 -2.64 2.78 -3.19
CA ALA A 48 -2.45 1.63 -4.06
C ALA A 48 -2.11 2.03 -5.49
N LYS A 49 -1.25 1.22 -6.11
CA LYS A 49 -0.97 1.24 -7.54
C LYS A 49 -1.13 -0.17 -8.11
N PRO A 50 -2.14 -0.42 -8.96
CA PRO A 50 -2.22 -1.67 -9.71
C PRO A 50 -0.99 -1.86 -10.60
N LEU A 51 -0.50 -3.10 -10.67
CA LEU A 51 0.65 -3.50 -11.48
C LEU A 51 0.20 -4.31 -12.70
N SER A 52 1.04 -4.38 -13.72
CA SER A 52 0.70 -4.97 -15.02
C SER A 52 0.47 -6.49 -14.99
N ASP A 53 0.89 -7.17 -13.93
CA ASP A 53 0.73 -8.61 -13.72
C ASP A 53 -0.46 -8.96 -12.82
N GLY A 54 -1.34 -7.99 -12.53
CA GLY A 54 -2.51 -8.17 -11.68
C GLY A 54 -2.21 -8.17 -10.18
N SER A 55 -0.95 -7.92 -9.78
CA SER A 55 -0.61 -7.57 -8.40
C SER A 55 -0.83 -6.07 -8.16
N ALA A 56 -0.69 -5.62 -6.91
CA ALA A 56 -0.71 -4.20 -6.56
C ALA A 56 0.46 -3.85 -5.62
N ALA A 57 0.96 -2.62 -5.74
CA ALA A 57 1.83 -2.03 -4.74
C ALA A 57 0.99 -1.18 -3.78
N LEU A 58 1.11 -1.45 -2.48
CA LEU A 58 0.49 -0.71 -1.40
C LEU A 58 1.54 0.15 -0.70
N VAL A 59 1.19 1.38 -0.35
CA VAL A 59 1.93 2.20 0.61
C VAL A 59 1.03 2.43 1.81
N LEU A 60 1.45 1.91 2.97
CA LEU A 60 0.75 2.08 4.23
C LEU A 60 1.44 3.20 5.01
N ILE A 61 0.73 4.25 5.36
CA ILE A 61 1.28 5.47 5.97
C ILE A 61 0.63 5.69 7.33
N ASN A 62 1.44 6.05 8.32
CA ASN A 62 0.97 6.48 9.63
C ASN A 62 1.36 7.93 9.88
N TRP A 63 0.38 8.83 9.91
CA TRP A 63 0.54 10.25 10.21
C TRP A 63 0.40 10.57 11.70
N SER A 64 0.12 9.59 12.56
CA SER A 64 0.02 9.80 14.01
C SER A 64 1.38 9.83 14.72
N GLY A 65 1.43 10.47 15.90
CA GLY A 65 2.65 10.58 16.71
C GLY A 65 3.18 9.26 17.31
N PRO A 66 2.35 8.25 17.68
CA PRO A 66 2.84 6.93 18.06
C PRO A 66 2.98 6.00 16.84
N SER A 67 3.85 5.00 16.93
CA SER A 67 3.84 3.88 15.97
C SER A 67 2.54 3.08 16.09
N THR A 68 2.08 2.50 14.98
CA THR A 68 0.83 1.75 14.94
C THR A 68 0.87 0.65 13.89
N VAL A 69 -0.14 -0.22 13.87
CA VAL A 69 -0.36 -1.20 12.81
C VAL A 69 -1.34 -0.60 11.81
N VAL A 70 -0.90 -0.45 10.56
CA VAL A 70 -1.79 -0.04 9.46
C VAL A 70 -2.30 -1.30 8.76
N GLU A 71 -3.62 -1.35 8.53
CA GLU A 71 -4.30 -2.55 8.03
C GLU A 71 -4.99 -2.32 6.69
N CYS A 72 -4.79 -3.24 5.74
CA CYS A 72 -5.52 -3.34 4.48
C CYS A 72 -6.22 -4.70 4.42
N ASP A 73 -7.52 -4.68 4.73
CA ASP A 73 -8.44 -5.82 4.68
C ASP A 73 -8.85 -6.19 3.23
N ASP A 74 -9.69 -7.20 3.09
CA ASP A 74 -10.20 -7.67 1.79
C ASP A 74 -10.84 -6.55 0.94
N ALA A 75 -11.60 -5.62 1.54
CA ALA A 75 -12.20 -4.52 0.78
C ALA A 75 -11.13 -3.55 0.27
N CYS A 76 -10.13 -3.25 1.11
CA CYS A 76 -8.97 -2.45 0.73
C CYS A 76 -8.13 -3.13 -0.38
N VAL A 77 -7.84 -4.43 -0.27
CA VAL A 77 -7.11 -5.19 -1.28
C VAL A 77 -7.87 -5.24 -2.63
N ARG A 78 -9.20 -5.41 -2.59
CA ARG A 78 -10.05 -5.32 -3.80
C ARG A 78 -10.04 -3.92 -4.40
N ALA A 79 -10.03 -2.86 -3.59
CA ALA A 79 -9.87 -1.48 -4.06
C ALA A 79 -8.50 -1.23 -4.71
N ALA A 80 -7.47 -1.99 -4.34
CA ALA A 80 -6.16 -1.99 -4.99
C ALA A 80 -6.15 -2.73 -6.34
N GLY A 81 -7.25 -3.37 -6.73
CA GLY A 81 -7.37 -4.12 -7.98
C GLY A 81 -6.97 -5.59 -7.89
N VAL A 82 -6.81 -6.13 -6.68
CA VAL A 82 -6.51 -7.56 -6.45
C VAL A 82 -7.77 -8.25 -5.94
N ASP A 83 -8.41 -9.04 -6.79
CA ASP A 83 -9.59 -9.82 -6.42
C ASP A 83 -9.18 -11.19 -5.84
N ALA A 84 -8.97 -11.24 -4.52
CA ALA A 84 -8.58 -12.45 -3.81
C ALA A 84 -8.98 -12.40 -2.33
N GLY A 85 -9.57 -13.48 -1.82
CA GLY A 85 -9.84 -13.62 -0.37
C GLY A 85 -8.59 -13.80 0.49
N THR A 86 -7.48 -14.25 -0.11
CA THR A 86 -6.18 -14.39 0.56
C THR A 86 -5.06 -13.95 -0.40
N VAL A 87 -4.11 -13.16 0.10
CA VAL A 87 -3.00 -12.60 -0.69
C VAL A 87 -1.65 -13.07 -0.18
N SER A 88 -0.69 -13.17 -1.09
CA SER A 88 0.74 -13.18 -0.75
C SER A 88 1.22 -11.74 -0.69
N ALA A 89 1.93 -11.39 0.39
CA ALA A 89 2.46 -10.06 0.63
C ALA A 89 3.99 -10.08 0.71
N TYR A 90 4.64 -9.12 0.07
CA TYR A 90 6.09 -8.99 0.03
C TYR A 90 6.49 -7.55 0.32
N ASP A 91 7.31 -7.33 1.33
CA ASP A 91 7.86 -6.04 1.70
C ASP A 91 8.89 -5.59 0.67
N LEU A 92 8.64 -4.44 0.03
CA LEU A 92 9.48 -3.90 -1.03
C LEU A 92 10.67 -3.10 -0.53
N TRP A 93 10.69 -2.68 0.75
CA TRP A 93 11.82 -1.98 1.34
C TRP A 93 12.77 -2.91 2.08
N GLU A 94 12.22 -3.85 2.85
CA GLU A 94 13.01 -4.87 3.55
C GLU A 94 13.34 -6.07 2.66
N HIS A 95 12.77 -6.14 1.44
CA HIS A 95 12.91 -7.25 0.51
C HIS A 95 12.55 -8.61 1.14
N ARG A 96 11.49 -8.63 1.95
CA ARG A 96 11.09 -9.77 2.78
C ARG A 96 9.70 -10.29 2.40
N ASP A 97 9.58 -11.61 2.25
CA ASP A 97 8.28 -12.27 2.14
C ASP A 97 7.56 -12.23 3.50
N LEU A 98 6.36 -11.66 3.51
CA LEU A 98 5.50 -11.56 4.69
C LEU A 98 4.51 -12.73 4.78
N GLY A 99 4.50 -13.60 3.78
CA GLY A 99 3.68 -14.79 3.70
C GLY A 99 2.30 -14.56 3.09
N VAL A 100 1.42 -15.51 3.37
CA VAL A 100 0.04 -15.53 2.88
C VAL A 100 -0.90 -15.12 4.01
N MET A 101 -1.82 -14.19 3.74
CA MET A 101 -2.68 -13.58 4.74
C MET A 101 -4.01 -13.10 4.15
N ASP A 102 -5.05 -13.03 4.99
CA ASP A 102 -6.37 -12.48 4.62
C ASP A 102 -6.45 -10.96 4.83
N THR A 103 -5.56 -10.40 5.64
CA THR A 103 -5.46 -8.96 5.90
C THR A 103 -4.01 -8.57 6.01
N VAL A 104 -3.60 -7.57 5.24
CA VAL A 104 -2.24 -7.02 5.30
C VAL A 104 -2.15 -6.13 6.53
N LYS A 105 -1.31 -6.52 7.49
CA LYS A 105 -1.06 -5.77 8.73
C LYS A 105 0.42 -5.48 8.84
N VAL A 106 0.79 -4.21 8.81
CA VAL A 106 2.20 -3.81 8.86
C VAL A 106 2.41 -2.83 10.02
N PRO A 107 3.37 -3.08 10.93
CA PRO A 107 3.78 -2.07 11.89
C PRO A 107 4.48 -0.93 11.14
N VAL A 108 4.01 0.28 11.35
CA VAL A 108 4.55 1.50 10.75
C VAL A 108 4.96 2.45 11.86
N GLY A 109 6.12 3.09 11.69
CA GLY A 109 6.62 4.12 12.61
C GLY A 109 5.68 5.32 12.74
N ALA A 110 6.08 6.29 13.54
CA ALA A 110 5.34 7.54 13.73
C ALA A 110 5.58 8.57 12.60
N ASP A 111 4.87 9.69 12.67
CA ASP A 111 5.24 10.96 12.04
C ASP A 111 5.40 10.92 10.51
N GLY A 112 4.52 10.20 9.83
CA GLY A 112 4.54 10.04 8.37
C GLY A 112 5.43 8.90 7.88
N ALA A 113 5.98 8.08 8.79
CA ALA A 113 6.60 6.83 8.40
C ALA A 113 5.62 5.98 7.58
N SER A 114 6.19 5.13 6.75
CA SER A 114 5.41 4.29 5.85
C SER A 114 5.97 2.88 5.78
N ALA A 115 5.30 2.01 5.04
CA ALA A 115 5.79 0.73 4.57
C ALA A 115 5.29 0.53 3.14
N MET A 116 6.07 -0.15 2.31
CA MET A 116 5.67 -0.47 0.94
C MET A 116 5.59 -1.98 0.75
N VAL A 117 4.40 -2.47 0.40
CA VAL A 117 4.12 -3.90 0.27
C VAL A 117 3.56 -4.19 -1.11
N ARG A 118 4.09 -5.19 -1.78
CA ARG A 118 3.47 -5.78 -2.96
C ARG A 118 2.52 -6.89 -2.53
N VAL A 119 1.28 -6.83 -3.03
CA VAL A 119 0.25 -7.85 -2.79
C VAL A 119 -0.17 -8.53 -4.08
N SER A 120 -0.36 -9.84 -4.03
CA SER A 120 -0.78 -10.64 -5.18
C SER A 120 -1.73 -11.74 -4.72
N SER A 121 -2.66 -12.16 -5.58
CA SER A 121 -3.51 -13.33 -5.30
C SER A 121 -2.67 -14.55 -4.93
N ALA A 122 -2.86 -15.12 -3.72
CA ALA A 122 -2.10 -16.29 -3.30
C ALA A 122 -2.32 -17.49 -4.24
N ALA A 123 -3.55 -17.64 -4.75
CA ALA A 123 -3.88 -18.65 -5.75
C ALA A 123 -3.25 -18.35 -7.13
N GLY A 124 -3.03 -17.08 -7.46
CA GLY A 124 -2.27 -16.69 -8.66
C GLY A 124 -0.79 -17.09 -8.54
N VAL A 125 -0.16 -16.75 -7.43
CA VAL A 125 1.26 -17.07 -7.15
C VAL A 125 1.51 -18.59 -7.18
N ALA A 126 0.65 -19.38 -6.53
CA ALA A 126 0.77 -20.84 -6.52
C ALA A 126 0.73 -21.46 -7.93
N ARG A 127 -0.10 -20.92 -8.84
CA ARG A 127 -0.20 -21.41 -10.23
C ARG A 127 1.06 -21.10 -11.04
N PHE A 128 1.66 -19.93 -10.85
CA PHE A 128 2.94 -19.61 -11.50
C PHE A 128 4.08 -20.51 -11.01
N ALA A 129 4.11 -20.82 -9.71
CA ALA A 129 5.10 -21.74 -9.14
C ALA A 129 4.95 -23.18 -9.68
N GLN A 130 3.72 -23.65 -9.89
CA GLN A 130 3.44 -25.00 -10.42
C GLN A 130 3.66 -25.14 -11.93
N GLY A 131 3.54 -24.04 -12.69
CA GLY A 131 3.80 -24.01 -14.14
C GLY A 131 5.27 -23.79 -14.52
N ALA A 132 6.12 -23.40 -13.57
CA ALA A 132 7.56 -23.28 -13.78
C ALA A 132 8.18 -24.67 -13.87
N VAL A 133 8.30 -25.21 -15.08
CA VAL A 133 9.09 -26.42 -15.33
C VAL A 133 10.50 -26.18 -14.78
N PRO A 134 11.00 -26.99 -13.83
CA PRO A 134 12.36 -26.84 -13.33
C PRO A 134 13.32 -26.99 -14.53
N ARG A 135 14.26 -26.04 -14.66
CA ARG A 135 15.30 -25.98 -15.72
C ARG A 135 16.30 -27.16 -15.71
N GLY A 136 15.93 -28.32 -15.14
CA GLY A 136 16.73 -29.54 -15.08
C GLY A 136 16.04 -30.81 -15.58
N ALA A 137 14.80 -30.76 -16.07
CA ALA A 137 14.05 -31.97 -16.45
C ALA A 137 14.12 -32.33 -17.96
N LEU A 138 15.25 -32.07 -18.62
CA LEU A 138 15.53 -32.55 -19.98
C LEU A 138 16.85 -33.33 -20.01
N SER A 139 16.84 -34.56 -19.50
CA SER A 139 17.71 -35.64 -19.96
C SER A 139 17.33 -36.95 -19.27
N ALA A 140 16.55 -37.77 -19.97
CA ALA A 140 16.65 -39.23 -19.99
C ALA A 140 15.42 -39.82 -20.68
N ALA A 141 15.36 -39.73 -22.00
CA ALA A 141 14.51 -40.62 -22.82
C ALA A 141 15.08 -40.70 -24.23
N VAL A 142 16.21 -41.38 -24.38
CA VAL A 142 16.55 -42.06 -25.64
C VAL A 142 16.91 -43.48 -25.26
N ARG A 143 16.18 -44.41 -25.88
CA ARG A 143 16.28 -45.86 -25.74
C ARG A 143 17.59 -46.38 -26.31
#